data_AF-A0A1X2GI58-F1
#
_entry.id   AF-A0A1X2GI58-F1
#
_cell.length_a   1.000
_cell.length_b   1.000
_cell.length_c   1.000
_cell.angle_alpha   90.00
_cell.angle_beta   90.00
_cell.angle_gamma   90.00
#
_symmetry.space_group_name_H-M   'P 1'
#
loop_
_entity.id
_entity.type
_entity.pdbx_description
1 polymer ?
#
loop_
_entity_poly.entity_id
_entity_poly.type
_entity_poly.pdbx_seq_one_letter_code
_entity_poly.pdbx_strand_id
1 'polypeptide(L)'
;MTDGFATSFTFKKPKGPAPAPFFTAEDLALADLQECRIWGVDPGVNEVFVAVDGSCPDIFGSQGAAANTQASHEIRKMSSSEYYHKAGFNRTNERIRVATEAAGIDKITSAIPSPATMNPDKLASYMKAVMASKKDLTTFYGNLLPKLRFLNYRGRQKTDDEMVNILLSGGAKYNSPSQKKKKKKNRKQSTQHTEFLVIRY
;
A
#
# COMPACT_ATOMS: atom_id res chain seq x y z
N MET A 1 -24.03 -37.54 4.63
CA MET A 1 -24.37 -36.74 5.83
C MET A 1 -23.06 -36.35 6.50
N THR A 2 -22.76 -35.06 6.64
CA THR A 2 -21.59 -34.59 7.41
C THR A 2 -22.09 -34.25 8.82
N ASP A 3 -21.45 -34.82 9.82
CA ASP A 3 -21.76 -34.78 11.26
C ASP A 3 -21.51 -33.41 11.94
N GLY A 4 -21.17 -32.37 11.17
CA GLY A 4 -21.42 -30.98 11.57
C GLY A 4 -20.79 -30.57 12.89
N PHE A 5 -19.53 -30.92 13.14
CA PHE A 5 -18.81 -30.39 14.30
C PHE A 5 -18.26 -28.98 14.02
N ALA A 6 -18.75 -28.00 14.79
CA ALA A 6 -18.21 -26.64 14.84
C ALA A 6 -17.26 -26.52 16.05
N THR A 7 -15.99 -26.20 15.81
CA THR A 7 -15.03 -25.88 16.87
C THR A 7 -14.93 -24.36 17.01
N SER A 8 -15.13 -23.86 18.23
CA SER A 8 -15.00 -22.44 18.56
C SER A 8 -13.71 -22.22 19.35
N PHE A 9 -12.80 -21.42 18.83
CA PHE A 9 -11.57 -21.03 19.51
C PHE A 9 -11.72 -19.63 20.08
N THR A 10 -11.80 -19.52 21.40
CA THR A 10 -11.87 -18.22 22.09
C THR A 10 -10.45 -17.74 22.37
N PHE A 11 -9.93 -16.85 21.51
CA PHE A 11 -8.65 -16.19 21.77
C PHE A 11 -8.87 -15.05 22.76
N LYS A 12 -8.55 -15.27 24.04
CA LYS A 12 -8.39 -14.17 24.99
C LYS A 12 -7.10 -13.44 24.62
N LYS A 13 -7.22 -12.20 24.16
CA LYS A 13 -6.05 -11.32 23.99
C LYS A 13 -5.38 -11.20 25.37
N PRO A 14 -4.13 -11.65 25.56
CA PRO A 14 -3.46 -11.46 26.84
C PRO A 14 -3.49 -9.97 27.16
N LYS A 15 -3.85 -9.62 28.40
CA LYS A 15 -3.79 -8.24 28.88
C LYS A 15 -2.34 -7.81 28.68
N GLY A 16 -2.12 -6.92 27.72
CA GLY A 16 -0.79 -6.39 27.46
C GLY A 16 -0.23 -5.77 28.73
N PRO A 17 1.11 -5.64 28.84
CA PRO A 17 1.70 -4.85 29.90
C PRO A 17 1.03 -3.48 29.97
N ALA A 18 1.00 -2.87 31.16
CA ALA A 18 0.52 -1.51 31.32
C ALA A 18 1.16 -0.62 30.23
N PRO A 19 0.38 0.26 29.58
CA PRO A 19 0.92 1.10 28.52
C PRO A 19 2.15 1.82 29.06
N ALA A 20 3.25 1.73 28.32
CA ALA A 20 4.45 2.48 28.63
C ALA A 20 4.09 3.97 28.75
N PRO A 21 4.80 4.74 29.61
CA PRO A 21 4.59 6.18 29.67
C PRO A 21 4.70 6.77 28.26
N PHE A 22 3.79 7.68 27.93
CA PHE A 22 3.85 8.41 26.67
C PHE A 22 5.06 9.34 26.73
N PHE A 23 6.03 9.10 25.84
CA PHE A 23 7.13 10.02 25.64
C PHE A 23 6.62 11.28 24.94
N THR A 24 7.09 12.44 25.40
CA THR A 24 6.84 13.74 24.78
C THR A 24 8.07 14.18 24.00
N ALA A 25 7.94 15.25 23.21
CA ALA A 25 9.09 15.80 22.48
C ALA A 25 10.21 16.31 23.41
N GLU A 26 9.90 16.60 24.69
CA GLU A 26 10.85 17.04 25.71
C GLU A 26 11.77 15.91 26.19
N ASP A 27 11.41 14.65 25.94
CA ASP A 27 12.22 13.48 26.27
C ASP A 27 13.35 13.23 25.27
N LEU A 28 13.39 13.96 24.15
CA LEU A 28 14.44 13.89 23.14
C LEU A 28 15.56 14.88 23.51
N ALA A 29 16.74 14.38 23.85
CA ALA A 29 17.89 15.25 24.06
C ALA A 29 18.40 15.80 22.72
N LEU A 30 18.92 17.03 22.71
CA LEU A 30 19.57 17.59 21.52
C LEU A 30 20.75 16.72 21.04
N ALA A 31 21.39 15.96 21.92
CA ALA A 31 22.42 14.99 21.56
C ALA A 31 21.85 13.84 20.71
N ASP A 32 20.65 13.33 21.04
CA ASP A 32 19.99 12.26 20.28
C ASP A 32 19.64 12.72 18.86
N LEU A 33 19.32 14.01 18.69
CA LEU A 33 19.02 14.62 17.40
C LEU A 33 20.26 14.79 16.50
N GLN A 34 21.47 14.76 17.06
CA GLN A 34 22.71 14.79 16.27
C GLN A 34 23.01 13.42 15.63
N GLU A 35 22.54 12.34 16.24
CA GLU A 35 22.71 10.97 15.73
C GLU A 35 21.50 10.49 14.91
N CYS A 36 20.37 11.20 14.99
CA CYS A 36 19.13 10.83 14.31
C CYS A 36 18.87 11.63 13.01
N ARG A 37 18.35 10.94 12.00
CA ARG A 37 17.86 11.54 10.75
C ARG A 37 16.35 11.71 10.82
N ILE A 38 15.86 12.95 10.83
CA ILE A 38 14.42 13.24 10.95
C ILE A 38 13.74 13.12 9.58
N TRP A 39 12.68 12.30 9.52
CA TRP A 39 11.84 12.13 8.34
C TRP A 39 10.43 12.64 8.60
N GLY A 40 9.98 13.60 7.79
CA GLY A 40 8.57 13.94 7.71
C GLY A 40 7.85 12.90 6.85
N VAL A 41 6.85 12.21 7.41
CA VAL A 41 6.07 11.17 6.71
C VAL A 41 4.63 11.62 6.56
N ASP A 42 4.11 11.59 5.34
CA ASP A 42 2.74 11.98 5.01
C ASP A 42 2.08 10.91 4.11
N PRO A 43 0.90 10.39 4.46
CA PRO A 43 0.08 9.59 3.56
C PRO A 43 -0.68 10.50 2.58
N GLY A 44 -0.53 10.25 1.27
CA GLY A 44 -1.21 11.02 0.24
C GLY A 44 -2.43 10.30 -0.35
N VAL A 45 -3.16 10.96 -1.26
CA VAL A 45 -4.30 10.34 -1.96
C VAL A 45 -3.89 9.14 -2.82
N ASN A 46 -2.76 9.25 -3.51
CA ASN A 46 -2.23 8.23 -4.42
C ASN A 46 -0.98 7.53 -3.90
N GLU A 47 -0.49 7.93 -2.74
CA GLU A 47 0.74 7.45 -2.14
C GLU A 47 0.41 6.80 -0.81
N VAL A 48 0.90 5.57 -0.59
CA VAL A 48 0.81 4.91 0.72
C VAL A 48 1.60 5.71 1.75
N PHE A 49 2.75 6.23 1.33
CA PHE A 49 3.50 7.22 2.07
C PHE A 49 4.41 8.03 1.15
N VAL A 50 4.67 9.26 1.55
CA VAL A 50 5.80 10.07 1.13
C VAL A 50 6.59 10.43 2.38
N ALA A 51 7.88 10.14 2.36
CA ALA A 51 8.82 10.46 3.42
C ALA A 51 9.87 11.41 2.86
N VAL A 52 10.06 12.54 3.52
CA VAL A 52 11.05 13.55 3.15
C VAL A 52 12.00 13.71 4.32
N ASP A 53 13.28 13.59 4.03
CA ASP A 53 14.33 13.92 4.97
C ASP A 53 14.52 15.45 4.99
N GLY A 54 14.26 16.05 6.16
CA GLY A 54 14.46 17.46 6.43
C GLY A 54 15.79 17.78 7.12
N SER A 55 16.64 16.78 7.37
CA SER A 55 17.93 16.94 8.06
C SER A 55 18.99 17.56 7.15
N CYS A 56 18.79 18.84 6.82
CA CYS A 56 19.91 19.71 6.54
C CYS A 56 20.42 20.23 7.89
N PRO A 57 21.62 19.83 8.37
CA PRO A 57 22.19 20.33 9.62
C PRO A 57 22.32 21.86 9.63
N ASP A 58 22.47 22.47 8.45
CA ASP A 58 22.64 23.92 8.29
C ASP A 58 21.35 24.72 8.58
N ILE A 59 20.17 24.10 8.65
CA ILE A 59 18.91 24.82 8.90
C ILE A 59 18.79 25.30 10.36
N PHE A 60 19.34 24.55 11.32
CA PHE A 60 19.21 24.87 12.74
C PHE A 60 20.44 25.62 13.31
N GLY A 61 21.52 25.74 12.54
CA GLY A 61 22.80 26.30 13.00
C GLY A 61 23.14 27.71 12.48
N SER A 62 22.60 28.15 11.34
CA SER A 62 22.95 29.47 10.79
C SER A 62 21.85 30.50 11.06
N GLN A 63 22.16 31.51 11.88
CA GLN A 63 21.47 32.79 11.79
C GLN A 63 21.60 33.31 10.35
N GLY A 64 20.49 33.30 9.61
CA GLY A 64 20.45 33.81 8.25
C GLY A 64 20.46 32.70 7.20
N ALA A 65 19.49 32.80 6.29
CA ALA A 65 19.23 31.94 5.15
C ALA A 65 20.34 32.00 4.08
N ALA A 66 21.58 31.63 4.42
CA ALA A 66 22.62 31.35 3.44
C ALA A 66 22.67 29.83 3.22
N ALA A 67 21.67 29.32 2.50
CA ALA A 67 21.50 27.92 2.20
C ALA A 67 22.72 27.34 1.47
N ASN A 68 23.44 26.44 2.14
CA ASN A 68 24.36 25.52 1.49
C ASN A 68 23.53 24.65 0.52
N THR A 69 23.57 24.99 -0.77
CA THR A 69 22.79 24.37 -1.86
C THR A 69 23.18 22.91 -2.15
N GLN A 70 24.08 22.33 -1.36
CA GLN A 70 24.53 20.95 -1.47
C GLN A 70 23.96 19.99 -0.43
N ALA A 71 23.05 20.44 0.45
CA ALA A 71 22.35 19.53 1.36
C ALA A 71 21.51 18.50 0.58
N SER A 72 21.85 17.23 0.72
CA SER A 72 21.23 16.12 0.01
C SER A 72 19.86 15.79 0.61
N HIS A 73 18.83 16.57 0.29
CA HIS A 73 17.45 16.19 0.59
C HIS A 73 17.11 14.85 -0.10
N GLU A 74 16.43 13.97 0.62
CA GLU A 74 16.01 12.67 0.10
C GLU A 74 14.50 12.53 0.23
N ILE A 75 13.87 12.06 -0.85
CA ILE A 75 12.44 11.77 -0.89
C ILE A 75 12.28 10.28 -1.18
N ARG A 76 11.58 9.59 -0.28
CA ARG A 76 11.21 8.18 -0.39
C ARG A 76 9.71 8.08 -0.45
N LYS A 77 9.19 7.23 -1.33
CA LYS A 77 7.74 7.05 -1.45
C LYS A 77 7.37 5.67 -1.96
N MET A 78 6.14 5.26 -1.67
CA MET A 78 5.50 4.13 -2.29
C MET A 78 4.10 4.53 -2.72
N SER A 79 3.78 4.35 -4.00
CA SER A 79 2.45 4.66 -4.50
C SER A 79 1.45 3.55 -4.18
N SER A 80 0.18 3.90 -4.06
CA SER A 80 -0.90 2.92 -3.85
C SER A 80 -0.92 1.89 -4.98
N SER A 81 -0.73 2.34 -6.23
CA SER A 81 -0.64 1.45 -7.40
C SER A 81 0.55 0.50 -7.31
N GLU A 82 1.73 1.00 -6.93
CA GLU A 82 2.93 0.18 -6.73
C GLU A 82 2.71 -0.86 -5.63
N TYR A 83 2.06 -0.46 -4.53
CA TYR A 83 1.69 -1.35 -3.44
C TYR A 83 0.77 -2.49 -3.91
N TYR A 84 -0.35 -2.16 -4.57
CA TYR A 84 -1.31 -3.17 -5.04
C TYR A 84 -0.70 -4.11 -6.07
N HIS A 85 0.20 -3.61 -6.92
CA HIS A 85 0.95 -4.42 -7.86
C HIS A 85 1.90 -5.40 -7.16
N LYS A 86 2.75 -4.90 -6.24
CA LYS A 86 3.70 -5.72 -5.46
C LYS A 86 3.01 -6.75 -4.59
N ALA A 87 1.91 -6.37 -3.94
CA ALA A 87 1.12 -7.26 -3.09
C ALA A 87 0.33 -8.31 -3.88
N GLY A 88 0.24 -8.18 -5.21
CA GLY A 88 -0.34 -9.18 -6.09
C GLY A 88 -1.84 -9.07 -6.31
N PHE A 89 -2.50 -8.00 -5.83
CA PHE A 89 -3.94 -7.81 -5.97
C PHE A 89 -4.38 -7.73 -7.43
N ASN A 90 -3.65 -6.98 -8.26
CA ASN A 90 -3.97 -6.86 -9.69
C ASN A 90 -3.91 -8.21 -10.40
N ARG A 91 -2.92 -9.06 -10.05
CA ARG A 91 -2.79 -10.42 -10.59
C ARG A 91 -3.93 -11.31 -10.13
N THR A 92 -4.38 -11.16 -8.89
CA THR A 92 -5.52 -11.91 -8.37
C THR A 92 -6.82 -11.49 -9.06
N ASN A 93 -7.05 -10.19 -9.24
CA ASN A 93 -8.23 -9.70 -9.97
C ASN A 93 -8.27 -10.23 -11.41
N GLU A 94 -7.12 -10.23 -12.09
CA GLU A 94 -7.00 -10.79 -13.44
C GLU A 94 -7.32 -12.29 -13.47
N ARG A 95 -6.79 -13.06 -12.50
CA ARG A 95 -7.09 -14.49 -12.40
C ARG A 95 -8.55 -14.78 -12.11
N ILE A 96 -9.20 -13.96 -11.29
CA ILE A 96 -10.63 -14.06 -11.06
C ILE A 96 -11.36 -13.83 -12.37
N ARG A 97 -11.08 -12.72 -13.07
CA ARG A 97 -11.70 -12.40 -14.37
C ARG A 97 -11.60 -13.55 -15.36
N VAL A 98 -10.38 -14.05 -15.61
CA VAL A 98 -10.14 -15.16 -16.55
C VAL A 98 -10.86 -16.44 -16.12
N ALA A 99 -10.84 -16.77 -14.82
CA ALA A 99 -11.51 -17.97 -14.33
C ALA A 99 -13.04 -17.85 -14.43
N THR A 100 -13.60 -16.67 -14.16
CA THR A 100 -15.03 -16.39 -14.23
C THR A 100 -15.53 -16.49 -15.68
N GLU A 101 -14.75 -15.94 -16.62
CA GLU A 101 -15.04 -16.03 -18.06
C GLU A 101 -14.97 -17.49 -18.55
N ALA A 102 -13.88 -18.21 -18.22
CA ALA A 102 -13.68 -19.60 -18.63
C ALA A 102 -14.75 -20.55 -18.07
N ALA A 103 -15.22 -20.31 -16.85
CA ALA A 103 -16.27 -21.12 -16.23
C ALA A 103 -17.69 -20.69 -16.63
N GLY A 104 -17.84 -19.64 -17.44
CA GLY A 104 -19.15 -19.10 -17.83
C GLY A 104 -19.94 -18.50 -16.66
N ILE A 105 -19.27 -18.21 -15.54
CA ILE A 105 -19.89 -17.65 -14.33
C ILE A 105 -20.40 -16.23 -14.58
N ASP A 106 -19.74 -15.48 -15.47
CA ASP A 106 -20.22 -14.16 -15.87
C ASP A 106 -21.62 -14.24 -16.46
N LYS A 107 -21.90 -15.25 -17.30
CA LYS A 107 -23.23 -15.45 -17.89
C LYS A 107 -24.28 -15.78 -16.83
N ILE A 108 -23.93 -16.65 -15.87
CA ILE A 108 -24.81 -16.99 -14.75
C ILE A 108 -25.12 -15.74 -13.92
N THR A 109 -24.10 -14.91 -13.64
CA THR A 109 -24.24 -13.70 -12.84
C THR A 109 -25.05 -12.63 -13.57
N SER A 110 -24.83 -12.45 -14.87
CA SER A 110 -25.60 -11.50 -15.70
C SER A 110 -27.05 -11.93 -15.95
N ALA A 111 -27.36 -13.22 -15.83
CA ALA A 111 -28.74 -13.72 -15.94
C ALA A 111 -29.57 -13.47 -14.68
N ILE A 112 -28.95 -13.12 -13.55
CA ILE A 112 -29.67 -12.78 -12.32
C ILE A 112 -30.30 -11.38 -12.50
N PRO A 113 -31.63 -11.25 -12.35
CA PRO A 113 -32.29 -9.96 -12.52
C PRO A 113 -31.90 -8.99 -11.39
N SER A 114 -32.17 -7.70 -11.57
CA SER A 114 -31.89 -6.71 -10.53
C SER A 114 -32.79 -6.92 -9.29
N PRO A 115 -32.25 -6.80 -8.05
CA PRO A 115 -33.06 -6.86 -6.83
C PRO A 115 -33.93 -5.59 -6.70
N ALA A 116 -35.15 -5.64 -7.25
CA ALA A 116 -36.12 -4.56 -7.12
C ALA A 116 -36.97 -4.75 -5.85
N THR A 117 -36.53 -4.20 -4.74
CA THR A 117 -37.15 -4.38 -3.40
C THR A 117 -38.54 -3.78 -3.27
N MET A 118 -38.89 -2.79 -4.09
CA MET A 118 -40.21 -2.13 -4.08
C MET A 118 -41.29 -2.90 -4.85
N ASN A 119 -40.92 -3.96 -5.58
CA ASN A 119 -41.87 -4.80 -6.32
C ASN A 119 -41.71 -6.26 -5.86
N PRO A 120 -42.71 -6.83 -5.16
CA PRO A 120 -42.60 -8.17 -4.57
C PRO A 120 -42.39 -9.27 -5.62
N ASP A 121 -43.00 -9.16 -6.80
CA ASP A 121 -42.86 -10.16 -7.87
C ASP A 121 -41.45 -10.16 -8.47
N LYS A 122 -40.87 -8.96 -8.67
CA LYS A 122 -39.48 -8.82 -9.13
C LYS A 122 -38.49 -9.31 -8.08
N LEU A 123 -38.74 -9.00 -6.80
CA LEU A 123 -37.93 -9.49 -5.69
C LEU A 123 -37.99 -11.03 -5.59
N ALA A 124 -39.17 -11.62 -5.72
CA ALA A 124 -39.35 -13.08 -5.73
C ALA A 124 -38.61 -13.73 -6.90
N SER A 125 -38.67 -13.12 -8.09
CA SER A 125 -37.95 -13.59 -9.29
C SER A 125 -36.43 -13.54 -9.09
N TYR A 126 -35.92 -12.45 -8.49
CA TYR A 126 -34.52 -12.34 -8.10
C TYR A 126 -34.11 -13.44 -7.10
N MET A 127 -34.87 -13.61 -6.02
CA MET A 127 -34.59 -14.64 -5.02
C MET A 127 -34.55 -16.03 -5.64
N LYS A 128 -35.49 -16.35 -6.55
CA LYS A 128 -35.53 -17.63 -7.27
C LYS A 128 -34.29 -17.83 -8.13
N ALA A 129 -33.86 -16.81 -8.89
CA ALA A 129 -32.66 -16.87 -9.73
C ALA A 129 -31.37 -17.04 -8.92
N VAL A 130 -31.24 -16.32 -7.80
CA VAL A 130 -30.09 -16.45 -6.88
C VAL A 130 -30.06 -17.83 -6.25
N MET A 131 -31.20 -18.34 -5.78
CA MET A 131 -31.26 -19.67 -5.17
C MET A 131 -30.95 -20.79 -6.17
N ALA A 132 -31.39 -20.64 -7.43
CA ALA A 132 -31.07 -21.59 -8.50
C ALA A 132 -29.57 -21.61 -8.84
N SER A 133 -28.92 -20.44 -8.89
CA SER A 133 -27.48 -20.31 -9.20
C SER A 133 -26.55 -20.51 -7.99
N LYS A 134 -27.10 -20.56 -6.77
CA LYS A 134 -26.35 -20.62 -5.51
C LYS A 134 -25.25 -21.68 -5.54
N LYS A 135 -25.59 -22.93 -5.89
CA LYS A 135 -24.66 -24.06 -5.85
C LYS A 135 -23.44 -23.80 -6.73
N ASP A 136 -23.66 -23.35 -7.96
CA ASP A 136 -22.61 -23.13 -8.95
C ASP A 136 -21.69 -21.99 -8.51
N LEU A 137 -22.28 -20.86 -8.09
CA LEU A 137 -21.53 -19.71 -7.58
C LEU A 137 -20.72 -20.06 -6.32
N THR A 138 -21.34 -20.74 -5.34
CA THR A 138 -20.65 -21.10 -4.10
C THR A 138 -19.54 -22.11 -4.34
N THR A 139 -19.75 -23.08 -5.25
CA THR A 139 -18.72 -24.09 -5.56
C THR A 139 -17.55 -23.45 -6.29
N PHE A 140 -17.83 -22.61 -7.29
CA PHE A 140 -16.81 -21.92 -8.07
C PHE A 140 -15.95 -21.00 -7.19
N TYR A 141 -16.59 -20.04 -6.49
CA TYR A 141 -15.85 -19.10 -5.65
C TYR A 141 -15.26 -19.75 -4.41
N GLY A 142 -15.91 -20.79 -3.86
CA GLY A 142 -15.40 -21.59 -2.75
C GLY A 142 -14.09 -22.31 -3.08
N ASN A 143 -13.92 -22.75 -4.32
CA ASN A 143 -12.68 -23.39 -4.77
C ASN A 143 -11.60 -22.37 -5.18
N LEU A 144 -12.01 -21.26 -5.82
CA LEU A 144 -11.08 -20.28 -6.38
C LEU A 144 -10.50 -19.33 -5.32
N LEU A 145 -11.36 -18.74 -4.49
CA LEU A 145 -10.98 -17.62 -3.63
C LEU A 145 -10.01 -17.98 -2.50
N PRO A 146 -10.09 -19.13 -1.80
CA PRO A 146 -9.19 -19.42 -0.68
C PRO A 146 -7.70 -19.36 -1.08
N LYS A 147 -7.36 -19.98 -2.22
CA LYS A 147 -5.99 -19.97 -2.75
C LYS A 147 -5.54 -18.54 -3.07
N LEU A 148 -6.38 -17.76 -3.73
CA LEU A 148 -6.05 -16.39 -4.11
C LEU A 148 -5.94 -15.46 -2.90
N ARG A 149 -6.82 -15.62 -1.90
CA ARG A 149 -6.75 -14.89 -0.62
C ARG A 149 -5.47 -15.19 0.13
N PHE A 150 -5.05 -16.46 0.19
CA PHE A 150 -3.78 -16.85 0.80
C PHE A 150 -2.58 -16.21 0.09
N LEU A 151 -2.59 -16.20 -1.25
CA LEU A 151 -1.53 -15.55 -2.04
C LEU A 151 -1.49 -14.03 -1.80
N ASN A 152 -2.64 -13.36 -1.76
CA ASN A 152 -2.72 -11.93 -1.45
C ASN A 152 -2.25 -11.63 -0.03
N TYR A 153 -2.60 -12.47 0.95
CA TYR A 153 -2.13 -12.31 2.33
C TYR A 153 -0.60 -12.36 2.42
N ARG A 154 0.00 -13.40 1.81
CA ARG A 154 1.46 -13.53 1.73
C ARG A 154 2.11 -12.38 0.95
N GLY A 155 1.48 -11.96 -0.16
CA GLY A 155 1.96 -10.85 -0.97
C GLY A 155 1.96 -9.52 -0.22
N ARG A 156 0.89 -9.27 0.55
CA ARG A 156 0.76 -8.12 1.45
C ARG A 156 1.88 -8.12 2.49
N GLN A 157 2.10 -9.22 3.21
CA GLN A 157 3.17 -9.29 4.23
C GLN A 157 4.52 -8.88 3.65
N LYS A 158 4.90 -9.47 2.51
CA LYS A 158 6.16 -9.12 1.83
C LYS A 158 6.22 -7.66 1.36
N THR A 159 5.08 -7.10 0.98
CA THR A 159 5.02 -5.72 0.48
C THR A 159 5.09 -4.73 1.64
N ASP A 160 4.44 -5.04 2.76
CA ASP A 160 4.54 -4.28 4.01
C ASP A 160 6.00 -4.29 4.51
N ASP A 161 6.69 -5.43 4.48
CA ASP A 161 8.12 -5.53 4.80
C ASP A 161 8.99 -4.66 3.87
N GLU A 162 8.75 -4.72 2.55
CA GLU A 162 9.48 -3.89 1.58
C GLU A 162 9.15 -2.40 1.75
N MET A 163 7.93 -2.04 2.14
CA MET A 163 7.53 -0.67 2.41
C MET A 163 8.33 -0.09 3.58
N VAL A 164 8.48 -0.85 4.66
CA VAL A 164 9.35 -0.48 5.80
C VAL A 164 10.80 -0.39 5.36
N ASN A 165 11.30 -1.35 4.57
CA ASN A 165 12.66 -1.30 4.05
C ASN A 165 12.92 -0.06 3.18
N ILE A 166 11.95 0.31 2.34
CA ILE A 166 12.01 1.53 1.54
C ILE A 166 12.08 2.75 2.44
N LEU A 167 11.25 2.83 3.48
CA LEU A 167 11.25 3.97 4.41
C LEU A 167 12.58 4.10 5.16
N LEU A 168 13.11 3.02 5.73
CA LEU A 168 14.29 3.05 6.61
C LEU A 168 15.61 3.14 5.82
N SER A 169 15.78 2.30 4.81
CA SER A 169 17.05 2.13 4.09
C SER A 169 17.00 2.59 2.63
N GLY A 170 15.82 2.93 2.10
CA GLY A 170 15.59 3.11 0.66
C GLY A 170 15.28 1.80 -0.08
N GLY A 171 15.48 0.64 0.55
CA GLY A 171 15.15 -0.67 -0.01
C GLY A 171 15.84 -0.95 -1.35
N ALA A 172 15.36 -1.94 -2.09
CA ALA A 172 15.89 -2.22 -3.43
C ALA A 172 15.59 -1.08 -4.41
N LYS A 173 14.48 -0.36 -4.19
CA LYS A 173 13.99 0.73 -5.04
C LYS A 173 15.03 1.84 -5.20
N TYR A 174 15.56 2.39 -4.11
CA TYR A 174 16.48 3.53 -4.17
C TYR A 174 17.96 3.13 -4.17
N ASN A 175 18.29 1.90 -3.74
CA ASN A 175 19.69 1.44 -3.66
C ASN A 175 20.19 0.70 -4.91
N SER A 176 19.32 0.37 -5.87
CA SER A 176 19.71 -0.33 -7.09
C SER A 176 20.77 0.44 -7.91
N PRO A 177 21.85 -0.22 -8.41
CA PRO A 177 22.88 0.41 -9.23
C PRO A 177 22.33 1.13 -10.47
N SER A 178 21.24 0.62 -11.04
CA SER A 178 20.58 1.20 -12.21
C SER A 178 19.91 2.55 -11.90
N GLN A 179 19.36 2.71 -10.69
CA GLN A 179 18.75 3.96 -10.24
C GLN A 179 19.79 5.03 -9.92
N LYS A 180 20.94 4.64 -9.31
CA LYS A 180 22.06 5.55 -9.06
C LYS A 180 22.59 6.19 -10.35
N LYS A 181 22.59 5.43 -11.47
CA LYS A 181 22.96 5.95 -12.81
C LYS A 181 21.92 6.95 -13.36
N LYS A 182 20.61 6.68 -13.19
CA LYS A 182 19.53 7.60 -13.62
C LYS A 182 19.56 8.94 -12.84
N LYS A 183 19.80 8.90 -11.52
CA LYS A 183 19.91 10.11 -10.68
C LYS A 183 21.07 11.02 -11.12
N LYS A 184 22.23 10.43 -11.49
CA LYS A 184 23.36 11.19 -12.07
C LYS A 184 23.03 11.84 -13.41
N LYS A 185 22.20 11.22 -14.25
CA LYS A 185 21.80 11.76 -15.56
C LYS A 185 20.82 12.93 -15.42
N ASN A 186 19.80 12.79 -14.56
CA ASN A 186 18.81 13.84 -14.32
C ASN A 186 19.40 15.06 -13.61
N ARG A 187 20.34 14.86 -12.69
CA ARG A 187 21.05 15.98 -12.03
C ARG A 187 21.83 16.83 -13.05
N LYS A 188 22.51 16.21 -14.02
CA LYS A 188 23.19 16.94 -15.11
C LYS A 188 22.25 17.76 -15.99
N GLN A 189 21.04 17.26 -16.27
CA GLN A 189 20.04 17.98 -17.07
C GLN A 189 19.39 19.14 -16.30
N SER A 190 19.13 18.95 -15.01
CA SER A 190 18.62 20.01 -14.13
C SER A 190 19.62 21.17 -14.01
N THR A 191 20.92 20.90 -13.81
CA THR A 191 21.94 21.95 -13.72
C THR A 191 22.03 22.76 -15.02
N GLN A 192 21.92 22.11 -16.18
CA GLN A 192 21.88 22.81 -17.48
C GLN A 192 20.66 23.73 -17.61
N HIS A 193 19.47 23.31 -17.16
CA HIS A 193 18.27 24.14 -17.22
C HIS A 193 18.30 25.33 -16.25
N THR A 194 18.98 25.20 -15.10
CA THR A 194 19.13 26.31 -14.14
C THR A 194 20.15 27.35 -14.61
N GLU A 195 21.19 26.95 -15.34
CA GLU A 195 22.17 27.89 -15.93
C GLU A 195 21.54 28.81 -17.01
N PHE A 196 20.48 28.37 -17.71
CA PHE A 196 19.76 29.21 -18.67
C PHE A 196 18.76 30.19 -18.03
N LEU A 197 18.49 30.08 -16.72
CA LEU A 197 17.47 30.88 -16.03
C LEU A 197 18.06 31.92 -15.04
N VAL A 198 19.34 32.26 -15.17
CA VAL A 198 19.93 33.42 -14.48
C VAL A 198 19.92 34.61 -15.45
N ILE A 199 18.75 35.24 -15.59
CA ILE A 199 18.61 36.52 -16.29
C ILE A 199 19.10 37.62 -15.34
N ARG A 200 20.09 38.37 -15.82
CA ARG A 200 20.67 39.55 -15.17
C ARG A 200 19.62 40.64 -15.01
N TYR A 201 19.53 41.22 -13.81
CA TYR A 201 19.09 42.61 -13.63
C TYR A 201 20.33 43.48 -13.49
#